data_AF-A0A0F9LQN3-F1
#
_entry.id   AF-A0A0F9LQN3-F1
#
_cell.length_a   1.000
_cell.length_b   1.000
_cell.length_c   1.000
_cell.angle_alpha   90.00
_cell.angle_beta   90.00
_cell.angle_gamma   90.00
#
_symmetry.space_group_name_H-M   'P 1'
#
loop_
_entity.id
_entity.type
_entity.pdbx_description
1 polymer ?
#
loop_
_entity_poly.entity_id
_entity_poly.type
_entity_poly.pdbx_seq_one_letter_code
_entity_poly.pdbx_strand_id
1 'polypeptide(L)'
;MTDSLSFNINCKVRLRLTPHGVSVLKTYHNKIMEGLPNKLKREFELELNEAGVWEEQLWVVMHKLGPAICNGGKAVIKSNEITILYNRE
;
A
#
# COMPACT_ATOMS: atom_id res chain seq x y z
N MET A 1 6.81 -26.83 -18.59
CA MET A 1 7.33 -26.45 -17.27
C MET A 1 6.71 -25.12 -16.94
N THR A 2 5.79 -25.07 -15.99
CA THR A 2 5.33 -23.79 -15.42
C THR A 2 6.46 -23.34 -14.50
N ASP A 3 7.28 -22.39 -14.93
CA ASP A 3 8.22 -21.72 -14.05
C ASP A 3 7.42 -21.19 -12.86
N SER A 4 7.59 -21.83 -11.70
CA SER A 4 6.93 -21.37 -10.48
C SER A 4 7.52 -20.00 -10.17
N LEU A 5 6.72 -18.96 -10.36
CA LEU A 5 7.12 -17.60 -10.04
C LEU A 5 7.32 -17.51 -8.52
N SER A 6 8.55 -17.71 -8.05
CA SER A 6 8.90 -17.57 -6.64
C SER A 6 9.02 -16.09 -6.33
N PHE A 7 8.17 -15.56 -5.46
CA PHE A 7 8.27 -14.20 -4.96
C PHE A 7 8.60 -14.20 -3.46
N ASN A 8 9.51 -13.33 -3.05
CA ASN A 8 9.82 -13.11 -1.63
C ASN A 8 8.97 -11.94 -1.12
N ILE A 9 8.06 -12.21 -0.19
CA ILE A 9 7.14 -11.19 0.36
C ILE A 9 7.85 -10.08 1.15
N ASN A 10 9.12 -10.28 1.53
CA ASN A 10 9.96 -9.27 2.17
C ASN A 10 10.64 -8.34 1.17
N CYS A 11 10.55 -8.63 -0.14
CA CYS A 11 11.03 -7.71 -1.16
C CYS A 11 10.29 -6.38 -1.05
N LYS A 12 11.06 -5.30 -1.21
CA LYS A 12 10.49 -3.98 -1.35
C LYS A 12 9.88 -3.82 -2.74
N VAL A 13 8.75 -3.13 -2.78
CA VAL A 13 8.06 -2.72 -3.99
C VAL A 13 7.86 -1.21 -3.95
N ARG A 14 7.81 -0.60 -5.14
CA ARG A 14 7.58 0.84 -5.29
C ARG A 14 6.17 1.07 -5.82
N LEU A 15 5.45 1.98 -5.17
CA LEU A 15 4.05 2.25 -5.48
C LEU A 15 3.80 3.73 -5.72
N ARG A 16 3.14 4.02 -6.85
CA ARG A 16 2.40 5.26 -7.04
C ARG A 16 0.99 5.06 -6.52
N LEU A 17 0.61 5.84 -5.52
CA LEU A 17 -0.71 5.78 -4.92
C LEU A 17 -1.61 6.86 -5.53
N THR A 18 -2.84 6.47 -5.87
CA THR A 18 -3.90 7.44 -6.17
C THR A 18 -4.36 8.15 -4.89
N PRO A 19 -5.10 9.27 -4.97
CA PRO A 19 -5.70 9.90 -3.79
C PRO A 19 -6.53 8.92 -2.95
N HIS A 20 -7.22 7.98 -3.60
CA HIS A 20 -7.93 6.92 -2.89
C HIS A 20 -6.99 5.96 -2.17
N GLY A 21 -5.90 5.53 -2.81
CA GLY A 21 -4.88 4.69 -2.16
C GLY A 21 -4.29 5.36 -0.91
N VAL A 22 -4.04 6.66 -0.97
CA VAL A 22 -3.63 7.47 0.20
C VAL A 22 -4.71 7.48 1.28
N SER A 23 -5.98 7.64 0.90
CA SER A 23 -7.11 7.57 1.83
C SER A 23 -7.22 6.22 2.54
N VAL A 24 -6.99 5.10 1.84
CA VAL A 24 -7.01 3.75 2.45
C VAL A 24 -5.91 3.63 3.51
N LEU A 25 -4.69 4.09 3.19
CA LEU A 25 -3.59 4.12 4.18
C LEU A 25 -3.92 4.99 5.39
N LYS A 26 -4.52 6.17 5.17
CA LYS A 26 -4.96 7.06 6.25
C LYS A 26 -6.02 6.42 7.13
N THR A 27 -7.02 5.76 6.54
CA THR A 27 -8.05 5.03 7.30
C THR A 27 -7.43 3.91 8.12
N TYR A 28 -6.49 3.15 7.55
CA TYR A 28 -5.78 2.11 8.27
C TYR A 28 -4.95 2.68 9.45
N HIS A 29 -4.22 3.77 9.24
CA HIS A 29 -3.49 4.48 10.29
C HIS A 29 -4.41 4.94 11.41
N ASN A 30 -5.52 5.60 11.08
CA ASN A 30 -6.47 6.10 12.07
C ASN A 30 -7.04 4.96 12.93
N LYS A 31 -7.37 3.82 12.32
CA LYS A 31 -7.82 2.63 13.06
C LYS A 31 -6.78 2.11 14.06
N ILE A 32 -5.50 2.13 13.71
CA ILE A 32 -4.43 1.78 14.65
C ILE A 32 -4.36 2.82 15.78
N MET A 33 -4.40 4.11 15.45
CA MET A 33 -4.30 5.20 16.42
C MET A 33 -5.49 5.25 17.39
N GLU A 34 -6.69 4.83 16.96
CA GLU A 34 -7.87 4.70 17.82
C GLU A 34 -7.63 3.76 19.01
N GLY A 35 -6.85 2.69 18.81
CA GLY A 35 -6.50 1.73 19.85
C GLY A 35 -5.40 2.19 20.80
N LEU A 36 -4.77 3.35 20.56
CA LEU A 36 -3.61 3.82 21.31
C LEU A 36 -3.97 4.95 22.31
N PRO A 37 -3.26 5.03 23.46
CA PRO A 37 -3.33 6.18 24.36
C PRO A 37 -3.00 7.49 23.64
N ASN A 38 -3.67 8.60 24.00
CA ASN A 38 -3.52 9.90 23.33
C ASN A 38 -2.07 10.37 23.21
N LYS A 39 -1.21 10.10 24.20
CA LYS A 39 0.22 10.46 24.19
C LYS A 39 1.05 9.75 23.09
N LEU A 40 0.52 8.68 22.51
CA LEU A 40 1.16 7.90 21.44
C LEU A 40 0.53 8.16 20.07
N LYS A 41 -0.57 8.92 20.00
CA LYS A 41 -1.23 9.25 18.74
C LYS A 41 -0.31 10.15 17.90
N ARG A 42 -0.25 9.85 16.61
CA ARG A 42 0.52 10.61 15.63
C ARG A 42 -0.36 10.92 14.44
N GLU A 43 -0.05 12.02 13.76
CA GLU A 43 -0.69 12.33 12.49
C GLU A 43 -0.25 11.34 11.42
N PHE A 44 -1.10 11.17 10.41
CA PHE A 44 -0.77 10.33 9.26
C PHE A 44 0.23 11.08 8.37
N GLU A 45 1.39 10.47 8.16
CA GLU A 45 2.40 10.95 7.23
C GLU A 45 2.71 9.84 6.22
N LEU A 46 2.74 10.21 4.94
CA LEU A 46 3.10 9.30 3.85
C LEU A 46 4.47 9.71 3.32
N GLU A 47 5.48 8.93 3.66
CA GLU A 47 6.84 9.13 3.17
C GLU A 47 6.95 8.69 1.71
N LEU A 48 7.14 9.67 0.82
CA LEU A 48 7.41 9.46 -0.59
C LEU A 48 8.88 9.74 -0.88
N ASN A 49 9.49 8.97 -1.77
CA ASN A 49 10.84 9.26 -2.25
C ASN A 49 10.84 10.41 -3.28
N GLU A 50 12.03 10.75 -3.79
CA GLU A 50 12.24 11.82 -4.78
C GLU A 50 11.41 11.64 -6.07
N ALA A 51 11.03 10.40 -6.42
CA ALA A 51 10.22 10.10 -7.59
C ALA A 51 8.69 10.16 -7.32
N GLY A 52 8.30 10.57 -6.10
CA GLY A 52 6.92 10.61 -5.65
C GLY A 52 6.30 9.22 -5.48
N VAL A 53 7.12 8.21 -5.18
CA VAL A 53 6.64 6.84 -4.94
C VAL A 53 6.84 6.43 -3.49
N TRP A 54 5.88 5.66 -2.98
CA TRP A 54 5.95 5.01 -1.68
C TRP A 54 6.70 3.68 -1.84
N GLU A 55 7.78 3.48 -1.08
CA GLU A 55 8.56 2.24 -1.12
C GLU A 55 8.32 1.44 0.17
N GLU A 56 7.87 0.19 0.03
CA GLU A 56 7.48 -0.63 1.18
C GLU A 56 7.62 -2.13 0.88
N GLN A 57 7.75 -2.97 1.91
CA GLN A 57 7.75 -4.42 1.76
C GLN A 57 6.40 -4.93 1.22
N LEU A 58 6.45 -5.91 0.31
CA LEU A 58 5.26 -6.45 -0.35
C LEU A 58 4.20 -6.97 0.64
N TRP A 59 4.61 -7.66 1.71
CA TRP A 59 3.66 -8.14 2.72
C TRP A 59 2.92 -7.01 3.42
N VAL A 60 3.58 -5.87 3.69
CA VAL A 60 2.97 -4.69 4.32
C VAL A 60 1.95 -4.07 3.37
N VAL A 61 2.28 -3.98 2.09
CA VAL A 61 1.38 -3.50 1.05
C VAL A 61 0.14 -4.38 0.98
N MET A 62 0.32 -5.71 0.93
CA MET A 62 -0.79 -6.67 0.93
C MET A 62 -1.66 -6.54 2.18
N HIS A 63 -1.05 -6.33 3.35
CA HIS A 63 -1.78 -6.16 4.59
C HIS A 63 -2.61 -4.87 4.63
N LYS A 64 -2.02 -3.74 4.25
CA LYS A 64 -2.66 -2.41 4.32
C LYS A 64 -3.65 -2.17 3.19
N LEU A 65 -3.33 -2.60 1.97
CA LEU A 65 -4.11 -2.29 0.75
C LEU A 65 -4.84 -3.50 0.16
N GLY A 66 -4.43 -4.73 0.49
CA GLY A 66 -5.00 -5.96 -0.06
C GLY A 66 -6.52 -6.03 0.05
N PRO A 67 -7.15 -5.75 1.21
CA PRO A 67 -8.60 -5.76 1.32
C PRO A 67 -9.30 -4.77 0.38
N ALA A 68 -8.71 -3.60 0.12
CA ALA A 68 -9.26 -2.64 -0.83
C ALA A 68 -9.11 -3.15 -2.27
N ILE A 69 -7.94 -3.70 -2.62
CA ILE A 69 -7.67 -4.26 -3.95
C ILE A 69 -8.63 -5.42 -4.26
N CYS A 70 -8.83 -6.35 -3.34
CA CYS A 70 -9.73 -7.49 -3.51
C CYS A 70 -11.20 -7.08 -3.72
N ASN A 71 -11.62 -5.92 -3.21
CA ASN A 71 -13.01 -5.44 -3.30
C ASN A 71 -13.29 -4.58 -4.55
N GLY A 72 -12.57 -4.83 -5.65
CA GLY A 72 -12.78 -4.19 -6.95
C GLY A 72 -11.73 -3.13 -7.33
N GLY A 73 -10.62 -3.04 -6.59
CA GLY A 73 -9.50 -2.18 -6.95
C GLY A 73 -8.64 -2.77 -8.07
N LYS A 74 -8.09 -1.92 -8.95
CA LYS A 74 -7.15 -2.37 -9.98
C LYS A 74 -5.71 -2.11 -9.55
N ALA A 75 -4.83 -3.08 -9.75
CA ALA A 75 -3.39 -2.91 -9.62
C ALA A 75 -2.72 -3.21 -10.96
N VAL A 76 -1.87 -2.31 -11.42
CA VAL A 76 -1.08 -2.45 -12.64
C VAL A 76 0.37 -2.67 -12.24
N ILE A 77 0.89 -3.85 -12.52
CA ILE A 77 2.27 -4.24 -12.20
C ILE A 77 3.12 -4.05 -13.46
N LYS A 78 4.17 -3.22 -13.40
CA LYS A 78 5.16 -3.03 -14.47
C LYS A 78 6.56 -3.33 -13.94
N SER A 79 7.07 -4.52 -14.28
CA SER A 79 8.48 -4.94 -14.30
C SER A 79 9.39 -4.70 -13.08
N ASN A 80 8.90 -4.10 -11.97
CA ASN A 80 9.48 -3.88 -10.62
C ASN A 80 8.74 -2.73 -9.88
N GLU A 81 7.84 -2.02 -10.56
CA GLU A 81 6.98 -0.94 -10.04
C GLU A 81 5.53 -1.42 -10.04
N ILE A 82 4.85 -1.32 -8.89
CA ILE A 82 3.43 -1.65 -8.76
C ILE A 82 2.64 -0.34 -8.70
N THR A 83 1.97 0.02 -9.80
CA THR A 83 1.04 1.15 -9.81
C THR A 83 -0.34 0.65 -9.40
N ILE A 84 -0.78 0.94 -8.18
CA ILE A 84 -2.16 0.59 -7.78
C ILE A 84 -3.09 1.70 -8.26
N LEU A 85 -3.91 1.38 -9.27
CA LEU A 85 -4.93 2.27 -9.84
C LEU A 85 -6.29 1.91 -9.27
N TYR A 86 -6.66 2.49 -8.13
CA TYR A 86 -8.01 2.30 -7.62
C TYR A 86 -8.98 3.27 -8.31
N ASN A 87 -9.76 2.77 -9.27
CA ASN A 87 -10.94 3.45 -9.80
C ASN A 87 -12.18 2.82 -9.14
N ARG A 88 -12.85 3.56 -8.27
CA ARG A 88 -14.28 3.37 -8.05
C ARG A 88 -14.96 4.46 -8.86
N GLU A 89 -15.74 4.07 -9.85
CA GLU A 89 -16.84 4.90 -10.36
C GLU A 89 -17.85 5.13 -9.23
#